data_AF-A0A1E7EVY3-F1
#
_entry.id   AF-A0A1E7EVY3-F1
#
_cell.length_a   1.000
_cell.length_b   1.000
_cell.length_c   1.000
_cell.angle_alpha   90.00
_cell.angle_beta   90.00
_cell.angle_gamma   90.00
#
_symmetry.space_group_name_H-M   'P 1'
#
loop_
_entity.id
_entity.type
_entity.pdbx_description
1 polymer ?
#
loop_
_entity_poly.entity_id
_entity_poly.type
_entity_poly.pdbx_seq_one_letter_code
_entity_poly.pdbx_strand_id
1 'polypeptide(L)'
;CNCHRSRCLKLYCTCFQQSKVCDPTICTCVGCLNIKEDVSGMRQLAIEVTLEKRPDAFKKKSKTKILGAGCACKNNQCVRKYCECFRTELKCTRKCSCKDCKNGNN
;
A
#
# COMPACT_ATOMS: atom_id res chain seq x y z
N CYS A 1 8.41 4.81 -8.92
CA CYS A 1 7.02 4.32 -9.13
C CYS A 1 6.65 4.51 -10.61
N ASN A 2 5.54 3.94 -11.07
CA ASN A 2 5.05 3.99 -12.46
C ASN A 2 3.58 4.44 -12.53
N CYS A 3 3.21 5.44 -11.71
CA CYS A 3 1.82 5.86 -11.59
C CYS A 3 1.35 6.65 -12.83
N HIS A 4 0.13 6.36 -13.32
CA HIS A 4 -0.48 7.10 -14.44
C HIS A 4 -1.73 7.91 -14.06
N ARG A 5 -2.38 7.59 -12.93
CA ARG A 5 -3.67 8.18 -12.53
C ARG A 5 -3.66 8.90 -11.19
N SER A 6 -2.73 8.58 -10.30
CA SER A 6 -2.69 9.16 -8.96
C SER A 6 -2.05 10.54 -8.92
N ARG A 7 -1.38 10.98 -10.00
CA ARG A 7 -0.45 12.12 -10.01
C ARG A 7 0.57 12.06 -8.87
N CYS A 8 0.81 10.86 -8.36
CA CYS A 8 1.61 10.58 -7.17
C CYS A 8 1.14 11.22 -5.86
N LEU A 9 -0.11 11.72 -5.78
CA LEU A 9 -0.68 12.34 -4.57
C LEU A 9 -1.69 11.44 -3.83
N LYS A 10 -1.57 10.13 -4.01
CA LYS A 10 -2.41 9.12 -3.36
C LYS A 10 -1.54 7.95 -2.90
N LEU A 11 -1.98 7.23 -1.87
CA LEU A 11 -1.27 6.07 -1.31
C LEU A 11 -1.07 4.88 -2.28
N TYR A 12 -1.65 4.93 -3.48
CA TYR A 12 -1.30 4.02 -4.58
C TYR A 12 0.13 4.24 -5.11
N CYS A 13 0.68 5.44 -4.94
CA CYS A 13 2.07 5.74 -5.25
C CYS A 13 2.96 5.29 -4.10
N THR A 14 3.89 4.37 -4.37
CA THR A 14 4.82 3.86 -3.37
C THR A 14 5.75 4.93 -2.81
N CYS A 15 6.11 5.95 -3.60
CA CYS A 15 6.90 7.09 -3.12
C CYS A 15 6.10 7.90 -2.09
N PHE A 16 4.87 8.30 -2.45
CA PHE A 16 4.00 9.08 -1.57
C PHE A 16 3.62 8.32 -0.30
N GLN A 17 3.27 7.03 -0.41
CA GLN A 17 2.98 6.18 0.74
C GLN A 17 4.14 6.10 1.74
N GLN A 18 5.37 6.22 1.26
CA GLN A 18 6.57 6.25 2.09
C GLN A 18 6.93 7.65 2.60
N SER A 19 6.06 8.65 2.40
CA SER A 19 6.31 10.07 2.66
C SER A 19 7.54 10.62 1.90
N LYS A 20 7.85 10.04 0.73
CA LYS A 20 8.95 10.45 -0.14
C LYS A 20 8.42 11.17 -1.38
N VAL A 21 9.19 12.12 -1.89
CA VAL A 21 8.99 12.69 -3.22
C VAL A 21 9.36 11.66 -4.29
N CYS A 22 8.83 11.83 -5.50
CA CYS A 22 9.27 11.03 -6.63
C CYS A 22 10.62 11.55 -7.13
N ASP A 23 11.52 10.62 -7.43
CA ASP A 23 12.78 10.90 -8.09
C ASP A 23 12.59 10.74 -9.61
N PRO A 24 12.80 11.79 -10.43
CA PRO A 24 12.60 11.73 -11.88
C PRO A 24 13.63 10.83 -12.59
N THR A 25 14.75 10.49 -11.96
CA THR A 25 15.75 9.56 -12.53
C THR A 25 15.35 8.10 -12.31
N ILE A 26 14.49 7.81 -11.32
CA ILE A 26 14.07 6.45 -10.92
C ILE A 26 12.60 6.18 -11.27
N CYS A 27 11.75 7.21 -11.26
CA CYS A 27 10.31 7.07 -11.46
C CYS A 27 9.90 7.34 -12.91
N THR A 28 8.98 6.53 -13.41
CA THR A 28 8.39 6.64 -14.76
C THR A 28 6.92 7.05 -14.71
N CYS A 29 6.51 7.74 -13.63
CA CYS A 29 5.14 8.21 -13.44
C CYS A 29 4.78 9.37 -14.38
N VAL A 30 3.54 9.41 -14.85
CA VAL A 30 3.03 10.44 -15.75
C VAL A 30 2.27 11.51 -14.96
N GLY A 31 2.55 12.78 -15.23
CA GLY A 31 1.89 13.92 -14.57
C GLY A 31 2.14 13.96 -13.05
N CYS A 32 3.40 13.75 -12.64
CA CYS A 32 3.78 13.71 -11.23
C CYS A 32 3.62 15.08 -10.57
N LEU A 33 2.88 15.14 -9.46
CA LEU A 33 2.80 16.30 -8.57
C LEU A 33 3.44 16.02 -7.20
N ASN A 34 4.02 14.84 -6.99
CA ASN A 34 4.77 14.52 -5.77
C ASN A 34 6.24 14.90 -5.93
N ILE A 35 6.49 16.20 -6.07
CA ILE A 35 7.81 16.81 -6.26
C ILE A 35 8.24 17.56 -4.99
N LYS A 36 9.52 17.91 -4.90
CA LYS A 36 10.10 18.60 -3.73
C LYS A 36 9.71 20.08 -3.72
N GLU A 37 9.78 20.72 -4.88
CA GLU A 37 9.37 22.10 -5.10
C GLU A 37 7.85 22.15 -5.35
N ASP A 38 7.06 21.88 -4.30
CA ASP A 38 5.59 21.94 -4.34
C ASP A 38 5.07 23.39 -4.37
N VAL A 39 5.38 24.12 -5.43
CA VAL A 39 4.93 25.52 -5.62
C VAL A 39 3.41 25.64 -5.55
N SER A 40 2.69 24.63 -6.03
CA SER A 40 1.23 24.59 -6.04
C SER A 40 0.57 24.30 -4.68
N GLY A 41 1.34 23.84 -3.69
CA GLY A 41 0.82 23.35 -2.40
C GLY A 41 -0.01 22.05 -2.48
N MET A 42 -0.14 21.45 -3.67
CA MET A 42 -0.99 20.29 -3.92
C MET A 42 -0.49 19.04 -3.18
N ARG A 43 0.83 18.89 -3.02
CA ARG A 43 1.40 17.76 -2.26
C ARG A 43 1.10 17.93 -0.78
N GLN A 44 1.26 19.14 -0.24
CA GLN A 44 0.97 19.43 1.16
C GLN A 44 -0.49 19.18 1.50
N LEU A 45 -1.42 19.71 0.68
CA LEU A 45 -2.85 19.47 0.84
C LEU A 45 -3.20 17.97 0.78
N ALA A 46 -2.56 17.22 -0.14
CA ALA A 46 -2.79 15.78 -0.24
C ALA A 46 -2.33 15.01 1.00
N ILE A 47 -1.24 15.45 1.66
CA ILE A 47 -0.76 14.87 2.93
C ILE A 47 -1.80 15.12 4.03
N GLU A 48 -2.28 16.35 4.16
CA GLU A 48 -3.26 16.75 5.18
C GLU A 48 -4.57 15.95 5.06
N VAL A 49 -5.17 15.93 3.87
CA VAL A 49 -6.40 15.15 3.60
C VAL A 49 -6.19 13.65 3.83
N THR A 50 -4.99 13.14 3.54
CA THR A 50 -4.67 11.73 3.80
C THR A 50 -4.59 11.44 5.30
N LEU A 51 -3.98 12.33 6.09
CA LEU A 51 -3.86 12.17 7.54
C LEU A 51 -5.20 12.34 8.26
N GLU A 52 -6.05 13.25 7.79
CA GLU A 52 -7.41 13.44 8.32
C GLU A 52 -8.23 12.14 8.19
N LYS A 53 -8.18 11.50 7.02
CA LYS A 53 -8.89 10.23 6.76
C LYS A 53 -8.21 9.03 7.41
N ARG A 54 -6.88 9.08 7.55
CA ARG A 54 -6.05 7.98 8.01
C ARG A 54 -4.82 8.50 8.77
N PRO A 55 -4.92 8.70 10.10
CA PRO A 55 -3.82 9.26 10.90
C PRO A 55 -2.53 8.42 10.95
N ASP A 56 -2.60 7.12 10.61
CA ASP A 56 -1.45 6.22 10.54
C ASP A 56 -0.83 6.12 9.13
N ALA A 57 -1.36 6.83 8.13
CA ALA A 57 -1.02 6.63 6.71
C ALA A 57 0.49 6.68 6.40
N PHE A 58 1.21 7.57 7.07
CA PHE A 58 2.65 7.79 6.87
C PHE A 58 3.52 7.26 8.02
N LYS A 59 2.92 6.57 9.01
CA LYS A 59 3.69 5.93 10.08
C LYS A 59 4.45 4.74 9.52
N LYS A 60 5.75 4.65 9.85
CA LYS A 60 6.61 3.54 9.44
C LYS A 60 6.07 2.26 10.07
N LYS A 61 5.42 1.40 9.29
CA LYS A 61 4.97 0.09 9.78
C LYS A 61 6.18 -0.68 10.28
N SER A 62 6.11 -1.18 11.51
CA SER A 62 7.14 -2.07 12.03
C SER A 62 7.33 -3.23 11.05
N LYS A 63 8.56 -3.49 10.65
CA LYS A 63 8.91 -4.64 9.80
C LYS A 63 8.80 -5.96 10.54
N THR A 64 8.39 -5.97 11.81
CA THR A 64 7.92 -7.17 12.49
C THR A 64 6.63 -7.62 11.82
N LYS A 65 6.77 -8.24 10.65
CA LYS A 65 5.74 -9.10 10.08
C LYS A 65 5.52 -10.18 11.11
N ILE A 66 4.45 -10.04 11.89
CA ILE A 66 4.03 -11.11 12.77
C ILE A 66 3.66 -12.26 11.82
N LEU A 67 4.55 -13.24 11.73
CA LEU A 67 4.34 -14.47 11.00
C LEU A 67 3.05 -15.07 11.58
N GLY A 68 2.02 -15.22 10.75
CA GLY A 68 0.70 -15.67 11.21
C GLY A 68 -0.24 -14.59 11.77
N ALA A 69 -0.07 -13.31 11.40
CA ALA A 69 -1.07 -12.26 11.69
C ALA A 69 -2.46 -12.52 11.04
N GLY A 70 -2.51 -13.44 10.08
CA GLY A 70 -3.72 -13.73 9.31
C GLY A 70 -3.93 -12.77 8.14
N CYS A 71 -4.77 -13.18 7.19
CA CYS A 71 -5.19 -12.33 6.06
C CYS A 71 -6.70 -12.06 6.11
N ALA A 72 -7.14 -11.00 5.44
CA ALA A 72 -8.56 -10.60 5.35
C ALA A 72 -9.06 -10.56 3.89
N CYS A 73 -8.59 -11.51 3.07
CA CYS A 73 -8.88 -11.54 1.64
C CYS A 73 -10.37 -11.78 1.37
N LYS A 74 -10.97 -11.01 0.45
CA LYS A 74 -12.39 -11.14 0.10
C LYS A 74 -12.64 -11.75 -1.28
N ASN A 75 -11.78 -11.46 -2.26
CA ASN A 75 -12.10 -11.70 -3.68
C ASN A 75 -11.08 -12.60 -4.41
N ASN A 76 -10.07 -13.13 -3.74
CA ASN A 76 -8.97 -13.87 -4.39
C ASN A 76 -8.85 -15.33 -3.95
N GLN A 77 -9.74 -15.81 -3.08
CA GLN A 77 -9.73 -17.17 -2.52
C GLN A 77 -8.38 -17.58 -1.90
N CYS A 78 -7.55 -16.61 -1.53
CA CYS A 78 -6.18 -16.75 -1.06
C CYS A 78 -5.21 -17.46 -2.03
N VAL A 79 -5.53 -17.62 -3.31
CA VAL A 79 -4.68 -18.33 -4.29
C VAL A 79 -3.89 -17.40 -5.21
N ARG A 80 -3.76 -16.13 -4.83
CA ARG A 80 -3.03 -15.10 -5.58
C ARG A 80 -2.10 -14.35 -4.65
N LYS A 81 -1.02 -13.76 -5.19
CA LYS A 81 -0.03 -12.95 -4.45
C LYS A 81 -0.60 -11.69 -3.77
N TYR A 82 -1.87 -11.36 -4.00
CA TYR A 82 -2.62 -10.37 -3.22
C TYR A 82 -2.88 -10.83 -1.78
N CYS A 83 -2.93 -12.15 -1.53
CA CYS A 83 -3.00 -12.70 -0.18
C CYS A 83 -1.60 -12.76 0.41
N GLU A 84 -1.41 -12.20 1.61
CA GLU A 84 -0.11 -12.22 2.29
C GLU A 84 0.34 -13.65 2.60
N CYS A 85 -0.56 -14.51 3.07
CA CYS A 85 -0.24 -15.92 3.37
C CYS A 85 0.32 -16.62 2.13
N PHE A 86 -0.39 -16.54 1.01
CA PHE A 86 0.04 -17.14 -0.25
C PHE A 86 1.35 -16.55 -0.78
N ARG A 87 1.50 -15.22 -0.69
CA ARG A 87 2.72 -14.51 -1.12
C ARG A 87 3.95 -14.92 -0.31
N THR A 88 3.77 -15.32 0.95
CA THR A 88 4.84 -15.82 1.83
C THR A 88 4.91 -17.35 1.85
N GLU A 89 4.24 -18.03 0.93
CA GLU A 89 4.23 -19.51 0.83
C GLU A 89 3.71 -20.21 2.10
N LEU A 90 2.85 -19.53 2.87
CA LEU A 90 2.18 -20.05 4.05
C LEU A 90 0.71 -20.35 3.74
N LYS A 91 0.20 -21.43 4.34
CA LYS A 91 -1.24 -21.70 4.35
C LYS A 91 -1.96 -20.69 5.25
N CYS A 92 -3.18 -20.35 4.86
CA CYS A 92 -4.09 -19.65 5.75
C CYS A 92 -4.45 -20.56 6.95
N THR A 93 -4.61 -19.96 8.12
CA THR A 93 -4.90 -20.62 9.40
C THR A 93 -6.13 -19.98 10.04
N ARG A 94 -6.63 -20.51 11.18
CA ARG A 94 -7.76 -19.95 11.94
C ARG A 94 -7.62 -18.47 12.33
N LYS A 95 -6.40 -17.90 12.28
CA LYS A 95 -6.18 -16.46 12.49
C LYS A 95 -6.59 -15.61 11.28
N CYS A 96 -6.88 -16.20 10.12
CA CYS A 96 -7.30 -15.50 8.90
C CYS A 96 -8.81 -15.27 8.90
N SER A 97 -9.23 -14.08 8.47
CA SER A 97 -10.63 -13.66 8.28
C SER A 97 -11.01 -13.61 6.79
N CYS A 98 -10.33 -14.39 5.95
CA CYS A 98 -10.58 -14.46 4.52
C CYS A 98 -11.86 -15.24 4.17
N LYS A 99 -12.53 -14.83 3.09
CA LYS A 99 -13.71 -15.51 2.54
C LYS A 99 -13.32 -16.49 1.43
N ASP A 100 -14.05 -17.60 1.33
CA ASP A 100 -13.91 -18.65 0.31
C ASP A 100 -12.45 -19.11 0.11
N CYS A 101 -11.75 -19.34 1.22
CA CYS A 101 -10.31 -19.64 1.20
C CYS A 101 -10.01 -20.99 0.53
N LYS A 102 -9.10 -20.98 -0.44
CA LYS A 102 -8.52 -22.17 -1.09
C LYS A 102 -7.02 -22.35 -0.78
N ASN A 103 -6.46 -21.52 0.10
CA ASN A 103 -5.07 -21.59 0.55
C ASN A 103 -4.93 -22.14 1.99
N GLY A 104 -5.98 -22.78 2.51
CA GLY A 104 -5.99 -23.40 3.84
C GLY A 104 -6.99 -22.77 4.81
N ASN A 105 -7.73 -23.61 5.51
CA ASN A 105 -8.40 -23.31 6.77
C ASN A 105 -8.80 -24.66 7.41
N ASN A 106 -7.94 -25.18 8.28
CA ASN A 106 -8.34 -25.97 9.44
C ASN A 106 -7.53 -25.49 10.65
#